data_AF-A0A1V5WAQ7-F1
#
_entry.id   AF-A0A1V5WAQ7-F1
#
_cell.length_a   1.000
_cell.length_b   1.000
_cell.length_c   1.000
_cell.angle_alpha   90.00
_cell.angle_beta   90.00
_cell.angle_gamma   90.00
#
_symmetry.space_group_name_H-M   'P 1'
#
loop_
_entity.id
_entity.type
_entity.pdbx_description
1 polymer ?
#
loop_
_entity_poly.entity_id
_entity_poly.type
_entity_poly.pdbx_seq_one_letter_code
_entity_poly.pdbx_strand_id
1 'polypeptide(L)'
;MKINLKKFHTTLIVIGLFISSYSFGYFYGSYSMNQFFNERLSLVNFIFRPSGNIIKTYILLNSSDELKRLEGYYSYRELPLRDENFLLKRYSMETSDLIKKTIIWVAEEKFKDKNPVDIYQKFYNTSSENLKIYLQQKIDGYNLDKAIKK
;
A
#
# COMPACT_ATOMS: atom_id res chain seq x y z
N MET A 1 32.90 33.54 -16.90
CA MET A 1 31.43 33.35 -17.02
C MET A 1 30.76 34.06 -15.84
N LYS A 2 30.18 35.26 -16.03
CA LYS A 2 29.48 35.99 -14.95
C LYS A 2 28.08 35.41 -14.77
N ILE A 3 27.85 34.64 -13.71
CA ILE A 3 26.52 34.15 -13.36
C ILE A 3 25.68 35.36 -12.93
N ASN A 4 24.54 35.56 -13.59
CA ASN A 4 23.61 36.62 -13.21
C ASN A 4 22.87 36.19 -11.93
N LEU A 5 23.27 36.75 -10.78
CA LEU A 5 22.75 36.41 -9.46
C LEU A 5 21.21 36.45 -9.37
N LYS A 6 20.57 37.40 -10.07
CA LYS A 6 19.10 37.51 -10.11
C LYS A 6 18.47 36.29 -10.80
N LYS A 7 19.00 35.89 -11.97
CA LYS A 7 18.52 34.70 -12.69
C LYS A 7 18.71 33.42 -11.85
N PHE A 8 19.85 33.31 -11.16
CA PHE A 8 20.15 32.17 -10.28
C PHE A 8 19.17 32.05 -9.10
N HIS A 9 18.81 33.17 -8.44
CA HIS A 9 17.81 33.17 -7.37
C HIS A 9 16.40 32.80 -7.86
N THR A 10 15.96 33.33 -9.00
CA THR A 10 14.66 32.94 -9.58
C THR A 10 14.62 31.45 -9.93
N THR A 11 15.70 30.88 -10.48
CA THR A 11 15.75 29.44 -10.79
C THR A 11 15.64 28.59 -9.52
N LEU A 12 16.33 28.98 -8.44
CA LEU A 12 16.23 28.28 -7.14
C LEU A 12 14.81 28.35 -6.57
N ILE A 13 14.13 29.50 -6.66
CA ILE A 13 12.75 29.66 -6.20
C ILE A 13 11.81 28.77 -7.00
N VAL A 14 11.93 28.73 -8.33
CA VAL A 14 11.10 27.88 -9.20
C VAL A 14 11.30 26.40 -8.90
N ILE A 15 12.56 25.97 -8.71
CA ILE A 15 12.87 24.59 -8.32
C ILE A 15 12.27 24.27 -6.94
N GLY A 16 12.40 25.18 -5.97
CA GLY A 16 11.83 25.02 -4.64
C GLY A 16 10.29 24.90 -4.68
N LEU A 17 9.63 25.73 -5.49
CA LEU A 17 8.18 25.66 -5.71
C LEU A 17 7.77 24.35 -6.40
N PHE A 18 8.55 23.87 -7.36
CA PHE A 18 8.28 22.61 -8.05
C PHE A 18 8.39 21.41 -7.10
N ILE A 19 9.48 21.32 -6.33
CA ILE A 19 9.71 20.24 -5.37
C ILE A 19 8.64 20.24 -4.27
N SER A 20 8.32 21.42 -3.72
CA SER A 20 7.28 21.54 -2.69
C SER A 20 5.90 21.18 -3.22
N SER A 21 5.53 21.64 -4.42
CA SER A 21 4.24 21.32 -5.05
C SER A 21 4.12 19.83 -5.38
N TYR A 22 5.18 19.22 -5.94
CA TYR A 22 5.22 17.79 -6.22
C TYR A 22 5.08 16.97 -4.94
N SER A 23 5.85 17.33 -3.91
CA SER A 23 5.81 16.63 -2.62
C SER A 23 4.44 16.77 -1.98
N PHE A 24 3.87 17.98 -1.97
CA PHE A 24 2.55 18.23 -1.42
C PHE A 24 1.46 17.43 -2.15
N GLY A 25 1.50 17.42 -3.49
CA GLY A 25 0.58 16.61 -4.29
C GLY A 25 0.70 15.11 -4.00
N TYR A 26 1.93 14.60 -3.88
CA TYR A 26 2.19 13.21 -3.52
C TYR A 26 1.66 12.86 -2.12
N PHE A 27 1.96 13.68 -1.11
CA PHE A 27 1.51 13.47 0.27
C PHE A 27 -0.02 13.57 0.39
N TYR A 28 -0.63 14.60 -0.22
CA TYR A 28 -2.07 14.80 -0.18
C TYR A 28 -2.82 13.70 -0.94
N GLY A 29 -2.31 13.27 -2.09
CA GLY A 29 -2.84 12.14 -2.85
C GLY A 29 -2.78 10.83 -2.05
N SER A 30 -1.64 10.57 -1.42
CA SER A 30 -1.44 9.41 -0.53
C SER A 30 -2.43 9.37 0.63
N TYR A 31 -2.58 10.50 1.31
CA TYR A 31 -3.51 10.64 2.41
C TYR A 31 -4.95 10.41 1.96
N SER A 32 -5.37 11.09 0.88
CA SER A 32 -6.76 11.02 0.37
C SER A 32 -7.13 9.62 -0.12
N MET A 33 -6.22 8.95 -0.84
CA MET A 33 -6.43 7.55 -1.27
C MET A 33 -6.57 6.63 -0.06
N ASN A 34 -5.74 6.82 0.96
CA ASN A 34 -5.83 6.00 2.16
C ASN A 34 -7.17 6.17 2.88
N GLN A 35 -7.63 7.42 3.03
CA GLN A 35 -8.92 7.69 3.66
C GLN A 35 -10.10 7.15 2.81
N PHE A 36 -10.00 7.19 1.48
CA PHE A 36 -11.03 6.65 0.58
C PHE A 36 -11.18 5.12 0.74
N PHE A 37 -10.08 4.37 0.72
CA PHE A 37 -10.12 2.92 0.94
C PHE A 37 -10.59 2.54 2.34
N ASN A 38 -10.35 3.39 3.32
CA ASN A 38 -10.84 3.21 4.69
C ASN A 38 -12.28 3.74 4.91
N GLU A 39 -13.02 4.06 3.84
CA GLU A 39 -14.42 4.54 3.85
C GLU A 39 -14.63 5.87 4.59
N ARG A 40 -13.54 6.63 4.84
CA ARG A 40 -13.57 7.93 5.52
C ARG A 40 -13.74 9.10 4.55
N LEU A 41 -13.49 8.88 3.27
CA LEU A 41 -13.76 9.87 2.21
C LEU A 41 -14.67 9.26 1.13
N SER A 42 -15.62 10.05 0.68
CA SER A 42 -16.44 9.79 -0.51
C SER A 42 -15.72 10.30 -1.77
N LEU A 43 -16.07 9.77 -2.95
CA LEU A 43 -15.61 10.30 -4.25
C LEU A 43 -15.89 11.81 -4.40
N VAL A 44 -16.94 12.31 -3.77
CA VAL A 44 -17.33 13.74 -3.79
C VAL A 44 -16.33 14.61 -3.02
N ASN A 45 -15.57 14.03 -2.09
CA ASN A 45 -14.62 14.77 -1.27
C ASN A 45 -13.28 15.02 -1.97
N PHE A 46 -13.09 14.47 -3.17
CA PHE A 46 -11.88 14.71 -3.94
C PHE A 46 -12.00 16.00 -4.75
N ILE A 47 -11.01 16.88 -4.58
CA ILE A 47 -10.82 18.07 -5.43
C ILE A 47 -10.35 17.70 -6.86
N PHE A 48 -10.04 16.43 -7.12
CA PHE A 48 -9.61 15.88 -8.40
C PHE A 48 -10.27 14.51 -8.65
N ARG A 49 -10.46 14.10 -9.91
CA ARG A 49 -10.99 12.76 -10.19
C ARG A 49 -9.90 11.70 -9.96
N PRO A 50 -10.10 10.70 -9.09
CA PRO A 50 -9.14 9.60 -8.98
C PRO A 50 -9.07 8.83 -10.31
N SER A 51 -7.95 8.16 -10.56
CA SER A 51 -7.78 7.39 -11.80
C SER A 51 -8.84 6.29 -11.90
N GLY A 52 -9.24 5.95 -13.14
CA GLY A 52 -10.22 4.88 -13.38
C GLY A 52 -9.81 3.54 -12.74
N ASN A 53 -8.49 3.28 -12.66
CA ASN A 53 -7.95 2.10 -12.01
C ASN A 53 -8.24 2.09 -10.50
N ILE A 54 -8.15 3.22 -9.79
CA ILE A 54 -8.46 3.29 -8.35
C ILE A 54 -9.94 2.97 -8.10
N ILE A 55 -10.83 3.56 -8.90
CA ILE A 55 -12.27 3.32 -8.78
C ILE A 55 -12.59 1.85 -9.09
N LYS A 56 -12.02 1.30 -10.17
CA LYS A 56 -12.20 -0.10 -10.55
C LYS A 56 -11.72 -1.03 -9.43
N THR A 57 -10.52 -0.80 -8.88
CA THR A 57 -9.98 -1.57 -7.76
C THR A 57 -10.89 -1.52 -6.54
N TYR A 58 -11.40 -0.34 -6.18
CA TYR A 58 -12.34 -0.19 -5.06
C TYR A 58 -13.63 -0.99 -5.28
N ILE A 59 -14.19 -0.96 -6.48
CA ILE A 59 -15.40 -1.73 -6.83
C ILE A 59 -15.12 -3.24 -6.71
N LEU A 60 -13.99 -3.71 -7.25
CA LEU A 60 -13.59 -5.11 -7.19
C LEU A 60 -13.42 -5.60 -5.75
N LEU A 61 -12.72 -4.83 -4.90
CA LEU A 61 -12.48 -5.17 -3.49
C LEU A 61 -13.77 -5.24 -2.65
N ASN A 62 -14.80 -4.49 -3.03
CA ASN A 62 -16.09 -4.49 -2.34
C ASN A 62 -17.15 -5.37 -3.01
N SER A 63 -16.75 -6.21 -3.97
CA SER A 63 -17.64 -7.16 -4.61
C SER A 63 -18.06 -8.28 -3.64
N SER A 64 -19.32 -8.73 -3.74
CA SER A 64 -19.79 -9.94 -3.06
C SER A 64 -19.15 -11.22 -3.60
N ASP A 65 -18.75 -11.20 -4.88
CA ASP A 65 -18.03 -12.28 -5.56
C ASP A 65 -16.56 -12.36 -5.11
N GLU A 66 -16.15 -13.54 -4.63
CA GLU A 66 -14.80 -13.82 -4.14
C GLU A 66 -13.71 -13.65 -5.21
N LEU A 67 -13.96 -14.08 -6.45
CA LEU A 67 -12.99 -13.98 -7.53
C LEU A 67 -12.78 -12.53 -7.94
N LYS A 68 -13.84 -11.72 -7.92
CA LYS A 68 -13.73 -10.27 -8.15
C LYS A 68 -12.95 -9.59 -7.02
N ARG A 69 -13.14 -9.99 -5.76
CA ARG A 69 -12.31 -9.48 -4.65
C ARG A 69 -10.86 -9.86 -4.84
N LEU A 70 -10.58 -11.11 -5.24
CA LEU A 70 -9.23 -11.57 -5.56
C LEU A 70 -8.59 -10.73 -6.67
N GLU A 71 -9.29 -10.47 -7.79
CA GLU A 71 -8.85 -9.54 -8.84
C GLU A 71 -8.60 -8.13 -8.28
N GLY A 72 -9.45 -7.68 -7.35
CA GLY A 72 -9.29 -6.43 -6.63
C GLY A 72 -7.97 -6.36 -5.86
N TYR A 73 -7.56 -7.43 -5.17
CA TYR A 73 -6.29 -7.47 -4.44
C TYR A 73 -5.07 -7.47 -5.39
N TYR A 74 -5.14 -8.16 -6.53
CA TYR A 74 -4.12 -8.04 -7.57
C TYR A 74 -4.05 -6.61 -8.12
N SER A 75 -5.19 -6.00 -8.40
CA SER A 75 -5.25 -4.62 -8.91
C SER A 75 -4.76 -3.60 -7.87
N TYR A 76 -5.02 -3.84 -6.58
CA TYR A 76 -4.53 -3.03 -5.47
C TYR A 76 -3.01 -3.13 -5.33
N ARG A 77 -2.43 -4.30 -5.61
CA ARG A 77 -0.98 -4.50 -5.62
C ARG A 77 -0.29 -3.55 -6.59
N GLU A 78 -0.86 -3.33 -7.77
CA GLU A 78 -0.27 -2.45 -8.78
C GLU A 78 -0.41 -0.95 -8.45
N LEU A 79 -1.13 -0.59 -7.39
CA LEU A 79 -1.24 0.80 -6.95
C LEU A 79 0.05 1.23 -6.23
N PRO A 80 0.55 2.45 -6.50
CA PRO A 80 1.77 2.97 -5.86
C PRO A 80 1.59 3.20 -4.36
N LEU A 81 0.34 3.29 -3.89
CA LEU A 81 -0.02 3.65 -2.53
C LEU A 81 -0.87 2.54 -1.92
N ARG A 82 -0.20 1.63 -1.22
CA ARG A 82 -0.81 0.53 -0.47
C ARG A 82 -0.80 0.88 1.02
N ASP A 83 -1.89 0.74 1.75
CA ASP A 83 -1.93 0.93 3.20
C ASP A 83 -1.92 -0.40 3.95
N GLU A 84 -1.03 -0.50 4.92
CA GLU A 84 -0.89 -1.67 5.81
C GLU A 84 -2.13 -1.84 6.68
N ASN A 85 -2.67 -0.74 7.22
CA ASN A 85 -3.87 -0.80 8.08
C ASN A 85 -5.10 -1.23 7.28
N PHE A 86 -5.23 -0.75 6.04
CA PHE A 86 -6.27 -1.22 5.13
C PHE A 86 -6.17 -2.73 4.89
N LEU A 87 -4.98 -3.25 4.56
CA LEU A 87 -4.78 -4.69 4.34
C LEU A 87 -5.07 -5.52 5.60
N LEU A 88 -4.66 -5.06 6.78
CA LEU A 88 -4.98 -5.73 8.05
C LEU A 88 -6.48 -5.75 8.34
N LYS A 89 -7.17 -4.62 8.11
CA LYS A 89 -8.64 -4.55 8.25
C LYS A 89 -9.32 -5.51 7.27
N ARG A 90 -8.88 -5.55 6.01
CA ARG A 90 -9.42 -6.48 5.02
C ARG A 90 -9.15 -7.94 5.39
N TYR A 91 -7.97 -8.24 5.87
CA TYR A 91 -7.59 -9.58 6.31
C TYR A 91 -8.51 -10.14 7.39
N SER A 92 -8.92 -9.31 8.36
CA SER A 92 -9.81 -9.75 9.44
C SER A 92 -11.26 -9.96 8.98
N MET A 93 -11.68 -9.28 7.90
CA MET A 93 -13.03 -9.36 7.35
C MET A 93 -13.22 -10.51 6.35
N GLU A 94 -12.16 -10.89 5.63
CA GLU A 94 -12.25 -11.96 4.63
C GLU A 94 -12.35 -13.33 5.30
N THR A 95 -13.05 -14.26 4.68
CA THR A 95 -13.22 -15.64 5.16
C THR A 95 -12.36 -16.63 4.37
N SER A 96 -12.06 -16.32 3.11
CA SER A 96 -11.28 -17.19 2.22
C SER A 96 -9.80 -17.18 2.56
N ASP A 97 -9.26 -18.37 2.88
CA ASP A 97 -7.82 -18.57 3.12
C ASP A 97 -6.99 -18.18 1.89
N LEU A 98 -7.52 -18.36 0.67
CA LEU A 98 -6.88 -17.93 -0.57
C LEU A 98 -6.71 -16.40 -0.59
N ILE A 99 -7.79 -15.67 -0.34
CA ILE A 99 -7.75 -14.20 -0.29
C ILE A 99 -6.81 -13.73 0.82
N LYS A 100 -6.86 -14.36 2.01
CA LYS A 100 -5.97 -14.01 3.13
C LYS A 100 -4.49 -14.17 2.77
N LYS A 101 -4.12 -15.26 2.10
CA LYS A 101 -2.76 -15.46 1.57
C LYS A 101 -2.39 -14.39 0.54
N THR A 102 -3.31 -14.04 -0.36
CA THR A 102 -3.10 -12.95 -1.32
C THR A 102 -2.89 -11.61 -0.62
N ILE A 103 -3.67 -11.29 0.41
CA ILE A 103 -3.49 -10.05 1.20
C ILE A 103 -2.09 -10.01 1.84
N ILE A 104 -1.64 -11.11 2.45
CA ILE A 104 -0.29 -11.20 3.03
C ILE A 104 0.77 -10.91 1.96
N TRP A 105 0.65 -11.53 0.79
CA TRP A 105 1.56 -11.32 -0.34
C TRP A 105 1.54 -9.89 -0.89
N VAL A 106 0.37 -9.27 -1.02
CA VAL A 106 0.25 -7.85 -1.40
C VAL A 106 0.94 -6.95 -0.37
N ALA A 107 0.88 -7.33 0.91
CA ALA A 107 1.58 -6.66 1.98
C ALA A 107 3.10 -6.77 1.79
N GLU A 108 3.65 -7.98 1.63
CA GLU A 108 5.09 -8.29 1.53
C GLU A 108 5.89 -7.32 0.63
N GLU A 109 5.36 -6.97 -0.54
CA GLU A 109 6.08 -6.12 -1.49
C GLU A 109 6.32 -4.70 -0.98
N LYS A 110 5.42 -4.14 -0.17
CA LYS A 110 5.60 -2.81 0.43
C LYS A 110 6.73 -2.79 1.48
N PHE A 111 7.17 -3.96 1.92
CA PHE A 111 8.01 -4.11 3.11
C PHE A 111 9.42 -4.55 2.81
N LYS A 112 9.90 -4.38 1.56
CA LYS A 112 11.33 -4.52 1.26
C LYS A 112 12.22 -3.68 2.19
N ASP A 113 11.69 -2.56 2.69
CA ASP A 113 12.40 -1.63 3.57
C ASP A 113 12.13 -1.84 5.08
N LYS A 114 11.21 -2.75 5.45
CA LYS A 114 10.88 -3.09 6.86
C LYS A 114 11.29 -4.53 7.17
N ASN A 115 11.36 -4.89 8.46
CA ASN A 115 11.49 -6.29 8.86
C ASN A 115 10.20 -7.06 8.49
N PRO A 116 10.24 -8.02 7.55
CA PRO A 116 9.04 -8.76 7.13
C PRO A 116 8.39 -9.55 8.27
N VAL A 117 9.19 -9.97 9.27
CA VAL A 117 8.72 -10.74 10.43
C VAL A 117 7.67 -9.98 11.23
N ASP A 118 7.88 -8.68 11.46
CA ASP A 118 6.96 -7.83 12.25
C ASP A 118 5.55 -7.80 11.64
N ILE A 119 5.47 -8.04 10.34
CA ILE A 119 4.24 -7.92 9.55
C ILE A 119 3.54 -9.25 9.51
N TYR A 120 4.28 -10.34 9.28
CA TYR A 120 3.74 -11.68 9.46
C TYR A 120 3.16 -11.87 10.86
N GLN A 121 3.80 -11.33 11.91
CA GLN A 121 3.27 -11.33 13.27
C GLN A 121 1.93 -10.60 13.42
N LYS A 122 1.74 -9.45 12.73
CA LYS A 122 0.45 -8.74 12.75
C LYS A 122 -0.68 -9.57 12.15
N PHE A 123 -0.41 -10.30 11.07
CA PHE A 123 -1.39 -11.23 10.49
C PHE A 123 -1.58 -12.48 11.39
N TYR A 124 -0.51 -12.98 12.01
CA TYR A 124 -0.52 -14.21 12.81
C TYR A 124 -1.55 -14.17 13.95
N ASN A 125 -1.63 -13.04 14.65
CA ASN A 125 -2.52 -12.86 15.80
C ASN A 125 -4.01 -12.93 15.46
N THR A 126 -4.37 -12.75 14.18
CA THR A 126 -5.77 -12.74 13.70
C THR A 126 -6.07 -13.91 12.75
N SER A 127 -5.17 -14.90 12.70
CA SER A 127 -5.22 -16.01 11.75
C SER A 127 -5.83 -17.28 12.33
N SER A 128 -6.47 -18.07 11.45
CA SER A 128 -6.83 -19.47 11.72
C SER A 128 -5.57 -20.33 11.87
N GLU A 129 -5.71 -21.54 12.42
CA GLU A 129 -4.57 -22.43 12.65
C GLU A 129 -3.79 -22.77 11.36
N ASN A 130 -4.51 -23.02 10.27
CA ASN A 130 -3.91 -23.25 8.96
C ASN A 130 -3.07 -22.06 8.46
N LEU A 131 -3.57 -20.84 8.69
CA LEU A 131 -2.85 -19.62 8.30
C LEU A 131 -1.69 -19.29 9.23
N LYS A 132 -1.77 -19.67 10.51
CA LYS A 132 -0.63 -19.58 11.44
C LYS A 132 0.52 -20.46 10.99
N ILE A 133 0.26 -21.71 10.57
CA ILE A 133 1.30 -22.60 10.03
C ILE A 133 1.97 -21.96 8.81
N TYR A 134 1.17 -21.42 7.88
CA TYR A 134 1.69 -20.71 6.70
C TYR A 134 2.56 -19.51 7.08
N LEU A 135 2.12 -18.68 8.02
CA LEU A 135 2.86 -17.51 8.49
C LEU A 135 4.13 -17.90 9.26
N GLN A 136 4.10 -18.97 10.05
CA GLN A 136 5.28 -19.47 10.76
C GLN A 136 6.35 -19.94 9.77
N GLN A 137 5.96 -20.67 8.72
CA GLN A 137 6.88 -21.07 7.65
C GLN A 137 7.53 -19.86 6.96
N LYS A 138 6.78 -18.78 6.74
CA LYS A 138 7.31 -17.52 6.18
C LYS A 138 8.31 -16.85 7.12
N ILE A 139 8.04 -16.82 8.41
CA ILE A 139 8.93 -16.26 9.44
C ILE A 139 10.24 -17.07 9.52
N ASP A 140 10.12 -18.39 9.59
CA ASP A 140 11.28 -19.29 9.70
C ASP A 140 12.16 -19.21 8.46
N GLY A 141 11.56 -19.20 7.27
CA GLY A 141 12.28 -19.04 6.00
C GLY A 141 13.08 -17.73 5.94
N TYR A 142 12.47 -16.61 6.37
CA TYR A 142 13.17 -15.33 6.41
C TYR A 142 14.36 -15.33 7.39
N ASN A 143 14.19 -15.93 8.57
CA ASN A 143 15.25 -16.02 9.57
C ASN A 143 16.42 -16.89 9.10
N LEU A 144 16.14 -17.99 8.40
CA LEU A 144 17.15 -18.85 7.77
C LEU A 144 17.95 -18.10 6.70
N ASP A 145 17.27 -17.40 5.78
CA ASP A 145 17.92 -16.61 4.74
C ASP A 145 18.86 -15.55 5.31
N LYS A 146 18.45 -14.92 6.42
CA LYS A 146 19.26 -13.93 7.13
C LYS A 146 20.47 -14.55 7.83
N ALA A 147 20.34 -15.78 8.34
CA ALA A 147 21.43 -16.50 8.99
C ALA A 147 22.50 -16.95 7.97
N ILE A 148 22.10 -17.33 6.76
CA ILE A 148 23.01 -17.78 5.69
C ILE A 148 23.79 -16.60 5.06
N LYS A 149 23.20 -15.40 5.05
CA LYS A 149 23.81 -14.18 4.46
C LYS A 149 24.70 -13.40 5.42
N LYS A 150 24.83 -13.84 6.67
CA LYS A 150 25.77 -13.28 7.66
C LYS A 150 27.09 -14.03 7.61
#